data_AF-A0A6B1HPG2-F1
#
_entry.id   AF-A0A6B1HPG2-F1
#
_cell.length_a   1.000
_cell.length_b   1.000
_cell.length_c   1.000
_cell.angle_alpha   90.00
_cell.angle_beta   90.00
_cell.angle_gamma   90.00
#
_symmetry.space_group_name_H-M   'P 1'
#
loop_
_entity.id
_entity.type
_entity.pdbx_description
1 polymer ?
#
loop_
_entity_poly.entity_id
_entity_poly.type
_entity_poly.pdbx_seq_one_letter_code
_entity_poly.pdbx_strand_id
1 'polypeptide(L)'
;MNRVGNPAGLLYIQTARRNGGATGATRATGGPMADGSASEVWSFFSGAMGFDLGLEQGGLVPTLANEIDPRCCETIRLNRPGLQLIQDSIEDLDAERLRKVRGFHGDVDLM
;
A
#
# COMPACT_ATOMS: atom_id res chain seq x y z
N MET A 1 14.55 -5.49 -32.94
CA MET A 1 13.67 -5.70 -31.76
C MET A 1 14.37 -5.14 -30.52
N ASN A 2 14.16 -3.86 -30.20
CA ASN A 2 14.83 -3.20 -29.06
C ASN A 2 13.91 -3.15 -27.84
N ARG A 3 14.39 -3.73 -26.74
CA ARG A 3 13.87 -3.53 -25.38
C ARG A 3 14.20 -2.11 -24.94
N VAL A 4 13.22 -1.20 -24.86
CA VAL A 4 13.33 0.00 -24.00
C VAL A 4 11.92 0.42 -23.59
N GLY A 5 11.58 0.22 -22.32
CA GLY A 5 10.33 0.72 -21.74
C GLY A 5 9.74 -0.15 -20.63
N ASN A 6 10.51 -0.52 -19.62
CA ASN A 6 9.90 -0.73 -18.30
C ASN A 6 10.59 0.20 -17.28
N PRO A 7 10.06 1.41 -17.06
CA PRO A 7 10.45 2.27 -15.96
C PRO A 7 9.63 1.82 -14.74
N ALA A 8 10.04 0.76 -14.06
CA ALA A 8 9.27 0.05 -13.01
C ALA A 8 8.96 0.87 -11.71
N GLY A 9 8.81 2.18 -11.82
CA GLY A 9 8.57 3.11 -10.72
C GLY A 9 9.35 4.41 -10.90
N LEU A 10 9.29 5.09 -12.06
CA LEU A 10 10.18 6.25 -12.33
C LEU A 10 10.12 7.34 -11.24
N LEU A 11 9.06 7.33 -10.48
CA LEU A 11 8.98 7.84 -9.13
C LEU A 11 8.26 6.75 -8.31
N TYR A 12 8.89 6.07 -7.35
CA TYR A 12 8.11 5.64 -6.17
C TYR A 12 7.82 6.91 -5.32
N ILE A 13 7.31 7.97 -5.97
CA ILE A 13 7.47 9.37 -5.57
C ILE A 13 8.97 9.77 -5.62
N GLN A 14 9.39 10.92 -6.17
CA GLN A 14 10.82 11.34 -6.25
C GLN A 14 11.38 11.76 -4.86
N THR A 15 10.70 11.29 -3.82
CA THR A 15 10.44 12.03 -2.59
C THR A 15 10.15 11.10 -1.42
N ALA A 16 10.79 9.92 -1.37
CA ALA A 16 11.47 9.53 -0.14
C ALA A 16 12.67 10.50 0.09
N ARG A 17 12.41 11.82 0.10
CA ARG A 17 13.45 12.84 0.21
C ARG A 17 13.99 12.78 1.63
N ARG A 18 15.17 12.15 1.74
CA ARG A 18 16.17 12.31 2.81
C ARG A 18 15.62 12.41 4.23
N ASN A 19 15.82 11.36 5.03
CA ASN A 19 16.82 11.39 6.11
C ASN A 19 16.89 10.06 6.87
N GLY A 20 18.13 9.65 7.17
CA GLY A 20 18.50 8.98 8.41
C GLY A 20 18.16 7.50 8.55
N GLY A 21 19.18 6.65 8.56
CA GLY A 21 19.04 5.22 8.78
C GLY A 21 18.64 4.84 10.20
N ALA A 22 17.97 3.70 10.31
CA ALA A 22 18.07 2.74 11.41
C ALA A 22 17.31 1.47 11.00
N THR A 23 17.90 0.32 11.31
CA THR A 23 17.34 -1.03 11.16
C THR A 23 16.03 -1.18 11.95
N GLY A 24 14.91 -1.33 11.24
CA GLY A 24 13.58 -1.64 11.76
C GLY A 24 12.57 -1.57 10.60
N ALA A 25 11.64 -2.51 10.49
CA ALA A 25 10.70 -2.58 9.36
C ALA A 25 9.96 -1.23 9.17
N THR A 26 10.31 -0.48 8.13
CA THR A 26 9.74 0.84 7.84
C THR A 26 8.26 0.69 7.55
N ARG A 27 7.39 1.23 8.42
CA ARG A 27 5.95 1.28 8.18
C ARG A 27 5.69 2.19 6.98
N ALA A 28 5.03 1.67 5.94
CA ALA A 28 4.39 2.55 4.96
C ALA A 28 3.36 3.42 5.68
N THR A 29 3.48 4.73 5.56
CA THR A 29 2.49 5.71 6.01
C THR A 29 1.75 6.21 4.78
N GLY A 30 0.45 6.47 4.88
CA GLY A 30 -0.31 7.01 3.74
C GLY A 30 0.09 8.45 3.42
N GLY A 31 -0.58 9.04 2.44
CA GLY A 31 -0.34 10.42 2.01
C GLY A 31 -0.59 11.44 3.13
N PRO A 32 -0.06 12.66 3.01
CA PRO A 32 -0.34 13.73 3.96
C PRO A 32 -1.79 14.23 3.81
N MET A 33 -2.54 14.26 4.91
CA MET A 33 -3.85 14.90 5.01
C MET A 33 -3.73 16.42 5.10
N ALA A 34 -4.85 17.13 4.91
CA ALA A 34 -4.94 18.59 4.94
C ALA A 34 -4.48 19.22 6.27
N ASP A 35 -4.54 18.46 7.37
CA ASP A 35 -4.08 18.87 8.70
C ASP A 35 -2.62 18.49 9.01
N GLY A 36 -1.92 17.86 8.05
CA GLY A 36 -0.55 17.41 8.20
C GLY A 36 -0.37 16.04 8.86
N SER A 37 -1.45 15.35 9.23
CA SER A 37 -1.41 13.94 9.67
C SER A 37 -1.20 12.99 8.47
N ALA A 38 -0.69 11.79 8.70
CA ALA A 38 -0.60 10.76 7.66
C ALA A 38 -1.90 9.95 7.63
N SER A 39 -2.51 9.80 6.46
CA SER A 39 -3.69 8.94 6.29
C SER A 39 -3.31 7.48 6.53
N GLU A 40 -4.16 6.74 7.24
CA GLU A 40 -4.09 5.28 7.25
C GLU A 40 -5.17 4.76 6.31
N VAL A 41 -4.76 4.16 5.19
CA VAL A 41 -5.70 3.72 4.16
C VAL A 41 -5.55 2.24 3.89
N TRP A 42 -6.67 1.51 3.97
CA TRP A 42 -6.72 0.07 3.73
C TRP A 42 -7.57 -0.20 2.49
N SER A 43 -6.98 -0.92 1.54
CA SER A 43 -7.63 -1.31 0.29
C SER A 43 -8.06 -2.76 0.36
N PHE A 44 -9.34 -3.02 0.09
CA PHE A 44 -9.88 -4.37 -0.01
C PHE A 44 -10.20 -4.70 -1.46
N PHE A 45 -10.05 -5.97 -1.83
CA PHE A 45 -10.24 -6.44 -3.20
C PHE A 45 -9.33 -5.69 -4.20
N SER A 46 -8.08 -5.42 -3.81
CA SER A 46 -7.17 -4.54 -4.53
C SER A 46 -6.87 -5.01 -5.96
N GLY A 47 -7.12 -6.29 -6.28
CA GLY A 47 -6.78 -6.90 -7.56
C GLY A 47 -5.30 -6.68 -7.86
N ALA A 48 -5.00 -6.14 -9.04
CA ALA A 48 -3.64 -5.77 -9.44
C ALA A 48 -3.29 -4.28 -9.19
N MET A 49 -3.97 -3.60 -8.25
CA MET A 49 -3.80 -2.18 -7.88
C MET A 49 -4.37 -1.14 -8.86
N GLY A 50 -5.22 -1.53 -9.82
CA GLY A 50 -5.71 -0.60 -10.84
C GLY A 50 -6.47 0.60 -10.26
N PHE A 51 -7.38 0.34 -9.31
CA PHE A 51 -8.15 1.37 -8.62
C PHE A 51 -7.28 2.16 -7.63
N ASP A 52 -6.46 1.45 -6.85
CA ASP A 52 -5.51 2.02 -5.89
C ASP A 52 -4.59 3.08 -6.52
N LEU A 53 -4.00 2.75 -7.67
CA LEU A 53 -3.12 3.65 -8.42
C LEU A 53 -3.83 4.93 -8.89
N GLY A 54 -5.15 4.86 -9.11
CA GLY A 54 -5.97 6.03 -9.42
C GLY A 54 -6.16 6.92 -8.19
N LEU A 55 -6.48 6.34 -7.03
CA LEU A 55 -6.68 7.09 -5.79
C LEU A 55 -5.39 7.68 -5.21
N GLU A 56 -4.26 7.02 -5.44
CA GLU A 56 -2.93 7.55 -5.09
C GLU A 56 -2.65 8.89 -5.78
N GLN A 57 -3.11 9.06 -7.03
CA GLN A 57 -2.98 10.34 -7.74
C GLN A 57 -3.82 11.45 -7.08
N GLY A 58 -4.87 11.08 -6.35
CA GLY A 58 -5.68 11.95 -5.51
C GLY A 58 -5.14 12.13 -4.08
N GLY A 59 -4.00 11.53 -3.74
CA GLY A 59 -3.36 11.65 -2.43
C GLY A 59 -3.73 10.56 -1.42
N LEU A 60 -4.64 9.65 -1.76
CA LEU A 60 -4.97 8.52 -0.89
C LEU A 60 -4.05 7.34 -1.22
N VAL A 61 -3.03 7.14 -0.40
CA VAL A 61 -2.02 6.10 -0.62
C VAL A 61 -2.31 4.89 0.28
N PRO A 62 -2.56 3.69 -0.28
CA PRO A 62 -2.82 2.50 0.52
C PRO A 62 -1.58 2.11 1.33
N THR A 63 -1.84 1.77 2.58
CA THR A 63 -0.84 1.30 3.56
C THR A 63 -0.97 -0.20 3.82
N LEU A 64 -2.15 -0.75 3.54
CA LEU A 64 -2.48 -2.16 3.60
C LEU A 64 -3.38 -2.48 2.41
N ALA A 65 -3.19 -3.67 1.83
CA ALA A 65 -4.01 -4.21 0.77
C ALA A 65 -4.46 -5.63 1.12
N ASN A 66 -5.67 -6.01 0.71
CA ASN A 66 -6.16 -7.38 0.75
C ASN A 66 -6.59 -7.82 -0.64
N GLU A 67 -6.17 -9.02 -1.02
CA GLU A 67 -6.56 -9.67 -2.27
C GLU A 67 -6.51 -11.19 -2.09
N ILE A 68 -7.45 -11.92 -2.67
CA ILE A 68 -7.52 -13.38 -2.56
C ILE A 68 -6.82 -14.08 -3.75
N ASP A 69 -6.86 -13.48 -4.94
CA ASP A 69 -6.26 -14.06 -6.15
C ASP A 69 -4.72 -14.09 -6.06
N PRO A 70 -4.09 -15.28 -6.15
CA PRO A 70 -2.64 -15.40 -6.02
C PRO A 70 -1.83 -14.65 -7.09
N ARG A 71 -2.35 -14.50 -8.31
CA ARG A 71 -1.63 -13.83 -9.43
C ARG A 71 -1.65 -12.32 -9.25
N CYS A 72 -2.77 -11.78 -8.81
CA CYS A 72 -2.89 -10.39 -8.38
C CYS A 72 -1.95 -10.11 -7.21
N CYS A 73 -1.92 -10.98 -6.20
CA CYS A 73 -0.99 -10.86 -5.08
C CYS A 73 0.49 -10.89 -5.49
N GLU A 74 0.87 -11.78 -6.41
CA GLU A 74 2.22 -11.80 -6.97
C GLU A 74 2.55 -10.48 -7.68
N THR A 75 1.61 -9.97 -8.48
CA THR A 75 1.73 -8.67 -9.17
C THR A 75 1.95 -7.53 -8.17
N ILE A 76 1.17 -7.49 -7.07
CA ILE A 76 1.33 -6.50 -6.00
C ILE A 76 2.72 -6.60 -5.39
N ARG A 77 3.16 -7.79 -4.96
CA ARG A 77 4.48 -7.96 -4.30
C ARG A 77 5.63 -7.54 -5.20
N LEU A 78 5.53 -7.80 -6.50
CA LEU A 78 6.56 -7.46 -7.48
C LEU A 78 6.67 -5.93 -7.69
N ASN A 79 5.54 -5.23 -7.71
CA ASN A 79 5.49 -3.79 -7.99
C ASN A 79 5.51 -2.92 -6.72
N ARG A 80 5.10 -3.46 -5.57
CA ARG A 80 4.93 -2.77 -4.27
C ARG A 80 5.48 -3.62 -3.12
N PRO A 81 6.79 -3.91 -3.08
CA PRO A 81 7.38 -4.76 -2.05
C PRO A 81 7.28 -4.22 -0.61
N GLY A 82 7.01 -2.93 -0.44
CA GLY A 82 6.80 -2.29 0.87
C GLY A 82 5.34 -2.20 1.33
N LEU A 83 4.38 -2.55 0.46
CA LEU A 83 2.96 -2.55 0.82
C LEU A 83 2.62 -3.80 1.62
N GLN A 84 1.91 -3.63 2.74
CA GLN A 84 1.47 -4.75 3.54
C GLN A 84 0.29 -5.45 2.85
N LEU A 85 0.55 -6.60 2.24
CA LEU A 85 -0.45 -7.39 1.52
C LEU A 85 -0.94 -8.57 2.37
N ILE A 86 -2.26 -8.64 2.56
CA ILE A 86 -2.96 -9.77 3.16
C ILE A 86 -3.56 -10.61 2.02
N GLN A 87 -2.96 -11.77 1.78
CA GLN A 87 -3.49 -12.74 0.83
C GLN A 87 -4.43 -13.72 1.56
N ASP A 88 -5.70 -13.35 1.69
CA ASP A 88 -6.71 -14.11 2.42
C ASP A 88 -8.13 -13.73 1.96
N SER A 89 -9.12 -14.57 2.28
CA SER A 89 -10.53 -14.24 2.07
C SER A 89 -10.95 -13.11 3.01
N ILE A 90 -11.67 -12.12 2.49
CA ILE A 90 -12.22 -11.03 3.31
C ILE A 90 -13.20 -11.53 4.38
N GLU A 91 -13.88 -12.66 4.12
CA GLU A 91 -14.85 -13.27 5.04
C GLU A 91 -14.19 -13.76 6.34
N ASP A 92 -12.88 -14.05 6.28
CA ASP A 92 -12.06 -14.50 7.40
C ASP A 92 -11.28 -13.34 8.07
N LEU A 93 -11.51 -12.11 7.63
CA LEU A 93 -10.88 -10.90 8.19
C LEU A 93 -11.87 -10.11 9.05
N ASP A 94 -11.41 -9.77 10.26
CA ASP A 94 -12.09 -8.84 11.14
C ASP A 94 -11.20 -7.64 11.48
N ALA A 95 -11.81 -6.61 12.06
CA ALA A 95 -11.11 -5.37 12.38
C ALA A 95 -9.98 -5.58 13.41
N GLU A 96 -10.14 -6.49 14.37
CA GLU A 96 -9.13 -6.73 15.40
C GLU A 96 -7.87 -7.35 14.80
N ARG A 97 -8.05 -8.39 13.98
CA ARG A 97 -6.99 -9.07 13.24
C ARG A 97 -6.24 -8.08 12.35
N LEU A 98 -6.94 -7.25 11.59
CA LEU A 98 -6.33 -6.25 10.71
C LEU A 98 -5.52 -5.22 11.50
N ARG A 99 -6.09 -4.65 12.58
CA ARG A 99 -5.40 -3.69 13.45
C ARG A 99 -4.17 -4.28 14.10
N LYS A 100 -4.22 -5.54 14.50
CA LYS A 100 -3.07 -6.26 15.09
C LYS A 100 -1.97 -6.52 14.07
N VAL A 101 -2.33 -7.02 12.88
CA VAL A 101 -1.38 -7.27 11.77
C VAL A 101 -0.70 -5.97 11.33
N ARG A 102 -1.46 -4.89 11.26
CA ARG A 102 -0.96 -3.56 10.88
C ARG A 102 -0.22 -2.86 12.02
N GLY A 103 -0.62 -3.14 13.27
CA GLY A 103 -0.23 -2.44 14.48
C GLY A 103 -0.71 -0.98 14.51
N PHE A 104 -1.91 -0.71 13.97
CA PHE A 104 -2.51 0.62 13.91
C PHE A 104 -3.92 0.61 14.51
N HIS A 105 -4.22 1.59 15.36
CA HIS A 105 -5.44 1.63 16.17
C HIS A 105 -6.24 2.93 16.02
N GLY A 106 -5.81 3.86 15.15
CA GLY A 106 -6.54 5.10 14.87
C GLY A 106 -7.65 4.92 13.84
N ASP A 107 -8.11 6.05 13.31
CA ASP A 107 -9.07 6.10 12.21
C ASP A 107 -8.43 5.60 10.92
N VAL A 108 -9.22 4.86 10.14
CA VAL A 108 -8.79 4.20 8.91
C VAL A 108 -9.77 4.57 7.81
N ASP A 109 -9.24 5.06 6.69
CA ASP A 109 -9.99 5.24 5.46
C ASP A 109 -10.02 3.91 4.68
N LEU A 110 -11.18 3.54 4.16
CA LEU A 110 -11.37 2.30 3.42
C LEU A 110 -11.52 2.57 1.92
N MET A 111 -10.91 1.72 1.11
CA MET A 111 -11.08 1.66 -0.34
C MET A 111 -11.61 0.30 -0.77
#